data_AF-A0A925B895-F1
#
_entry.id   AF-A0A925B895-F1
#
_cell.length_a   1.000
_cell.length_b   1.000
_cell.length_c   1.000
_cell.angle_alpha   90.00
_cell.angle_beta   90.00
_cell.angle_gamma   90.00
#
_symmetry.space_group_name_H-M   'P 1'
#
loop_
_entity.id
_entity.type
_entity.pdbx_description
1 polymer ?
#
loop_
_entity_poly.entity_id
_entity_poly.type
_entity_poly.pdbx_seq_one_letter_code
_entity_poly.pdbx_strand_id
1 'polypeptide(L)'
;MPSVQRSALLVLSLLSGCAANDFGLDSAWGTSKFEPTGAFGTYLTGRFAVQRSDLDLAADRLEATLTQEAGVPDLANQAFLAAVMAGRPGAARLAVSVPDNAVAQLVLANRDARLENW
;
A
#
# COMPACT_ATOMS: atom_id res chain seq x y z
N MET A 1 17.25 -31.54 -37.89
CA MET A 1 18.02 -30.43 -37.29
C MET A 1 17.19 -29.71 -36.20
N PRO A 2 16.94 -30.34 -35.03
CA PRO A 2 16.13 -29.75 -33.95
C PRO A 2 16.91 -28.83 -32.99
N SER A 3 18.25 -28.81 -33.06
CA SER A 3 19.11 -27.98 -32.19
C SER A 3 19.05 -26.49 -32.53
N VAL A 4 18.94 -26.14 -33.82
CA VAL A 4 18.92 -24.75 -34.30
C VAL A 4 17.65 -24.02 -33.85
N GLN A 5 16.49 -24.71 -33.85
CA GLN A 5 15.23 -24.14 -33.35
C GLN A 5 15.27 -23.85 -31.84
N ARG A 6 15.91 -24.72 -31.05
CA ARG A 6 16.04 -24.52 -29.60
C ARG A 6 16.93 -23.32 -29.27
N SER A 7 18.03 -23.16 -30.01
CA SER A 7 18.92 -22.00 -29.87
C SER A 7 18.21 -20.69 -30.27
N ALA A 8 17.41 -20.72 -31.35
CA ALA A 8 16.65 -19.54 -31.78
C ALA A 8 15.59 -19.10 -30.74
N LEU A 9 14.89 -20.06 -30.11
CA LEU A 9 13.89 -19.76 -29.09
C LEU A 9 14.50 -19.21 -27.79
N LEU A 10 15.71 -19.66 -27.42
CA LEU A 10 16.45 -19.16 -26.26
C LEU A 10 16.92 -17.71 -26.43
N VAL A 11 17.34 -17.33 -27.65
CA VAL A 11 17.71 -15.95 -27.96
C VAL A 11 16.48 -15.05 -28.00
N LEU A 12 15.35 -15.56 -28.49
CA LEU A 12 14.09 -14.80 -28.56
C LEU A 12 13.50 -14.51 -27.16
N SER A 13 13.62 -15.43 -26.20
CA SER A 13 13.19 -15.20 -24.82
C SER A 13 14.12 -14.26 -24.05
N LEU A 14 15.43 -14.27 -24.31
CA LEU A 14 16.36 -13.28 -23.76
C LEU A 14 16.09 -11.86 -24.29
N LEU A 15 15.66 -11.73 -25.54
CA LEU A 15 15.41 -10.42 -26.16
C LEU A 15 14.11 -9.75 -25.68
N SER A 16 13.13 -10.53 -25.22
CA SER A 16 11.86 -10.03 -24.68
C SER A 16 12.00 -9.35 -23.30
N GLY A 17 13.19 -9.39 -22.68
CA GLY A 17 13.44 -8.83 -21.35
C GLY A 17 13.90 -7.36 -21.32
N CYS A 18 14.23 -6.74 -22.46
CA CYS A 18 14.86 -5.40 -22.46
C CYS A 18 13.90 -4.19 -22.58
N ALA A 19 12.58 -4.39 -22.70
CA ALA A 19 11.65 -3.26 -22.86
C ALA A 19 11.13 -2.64 -21.54
N ALA A 20 11.47 -3.21 -20.37
CA ALA A 20 11.04 -2.68 -19.07
C ALA A 20 12.02 -1.68 -18.43
N ASN A 21 13.14 -1.37 -19.09
CA ASN A 21 14.16 -0.47 -18.56
C ASN A 21 14.29 0.84 -19.35
N ASP A 22 13.37 1.13 -20.28
CA ASP A 22 13.25 2.43 -20.95
C ASP A 22 12.51 3.44 -20.07
N PHE A 23 12.89 3.50 -18.79
CA PHE A 23 12.77 4.74 -18.06
C PHE A 23 14.05 5.50 -18.39
N GLY A 24 14.04 6.19 -19.53
CA GLY A 24 15.09 7.11 -19.88
C GLY A 24 15.39 7.96 -18.65
N LEU A 25 16.65 7.97 -18.23
CA LEU A 25 17.16 8.96 -17.30
C LEU A 25 17.06 10.29 -18.04
N ASP A 26 15.88 10.91 -18.00
CA ASP A 26 15.76 12.32 -18.31
C ASP A 26 16.78 12.99 -17.40
N SER A 27 17.79 13.60 -18.01
CA SER A 27 18.70 14.53 -17.35
C SER A 27 17.90 15.80 -17.03
N ALA A 28 16.86 15.66 -16.22
CA ALA A 28 16.08 16.73 -15.64
C ALA A 28 16.90 17.30 -14.48
N TRP A 29 18.00 17.99 -14.81
CA TRP A 29 18.57 19.05 -13.97
C TRP A 29 17.66 20.29 -14.00
N GLY A 30 16.35 20.07 -13.96
CA GLY A 30 15.32 21.06 -13.71
C GLY A 30 14.51 20.50 -12.56
N THR A 31 14.47 21.23 -11.44
CA THR A 31 13.56 20.94 -10.34
C THR A 31 12.15 20.85 -10.92
N SER A 32 11.59 19.64 -10.98
CA SER A 32 10.22 19.44 -11.42
C SER A 32 9.32 20.26 -10.50
N LYS A 33 8.62 21.26 -11.04
CA LYS A 33 7.62 22.05 -10.30
C LYS A 33 6.30 21.29 -10.13
N PHE A 34 6.29 19.99 -10.38
CA PHE A 34 5.12 19.16 -10.14
C PHE A 34 4.96 19.02 -8.63
N GLU A 35 4.04 19.78 -8.07
CA GLU A 35 3.54 19.55 -6.72
C GLU A 35 2.43 18.50 -6.85
N PRO A 36 2.60 17.27 -6.35
CA PRO A 36 1.55 16.28 -6.37
C PRO A 36 0.36 16.81 -5.57
N THR A 37 -0.74 17.16 -6.24
CA THR A 37 -1.95 17.60 -5.57
C THR A 37 -2.83 16.41 -5.23
N GLY A 38 -3.32 16.37 -3.99
CA GLY A 38 -4.26 15.36 -3.50
C GLY A 38 -3.62 14.08 -2.94
N ALA A 39 -4.49 13.14 -2.53
CA ALA A 39 -4.11 12.01 -1.70
C ALA A 39 -3.54 10.80 -2.47
N PHE A 40 -3.56 10.84 -3.80
CA PHE A 40 -3.30 9.67 -4.65
C PHE A 40 -1.85 9.16 -4.56
N GLY A 41 -0.86 10.06 -4.56
CA GLY A 41 0.55 9.67 -4.40
C GLY A 41 0.81 9.02 -3.03
N THR A 42 0.22 9.59 -1.98
CA THR A 42 0.27 9.03 -0.62
C THR A 42 -0.39 7.65 -0.57
N TYR A 43 -1.54 7.49 -1.23
CA TYR A 43 -2.25 6.21 -1.31
C TYR A 43 -1.41 5.13 -1.98
N LEU A 44 -0.82 5.44 -3.15
CA LEU A 44 0.04 4.50 -3.87
C LEU A 44 1.27 4.12 -3.04
N THR A 45 1.84 5.07 -2.31
CA THR A 45 2.97 4.79 -1.42
C THR A 45 2.58 3.84 -0.30
N GLY A 46 1.40 4.04 0.32
CA GLY A 46 0.88 3.13 1.33
C GLY A 46 0.63 1.72 0.78
N ARG A 47 0.00 1.62 -0.40
CA ARG A 47 -0.23 0.35 -1.10
C ARG A 47 1.07 -0.39 -1.42
N PHE A 48 2.08 0.34 -1.89
CA PHE A 48 3.39 -0.24 -2.17
C PHE A 48 4.09 -0.72 -0.89
N ALA A 49 3.98 0.04 0.20
CA ALA A 49 4.52 -0.35 1.50
C ALA A 49 3.87 -1.65 2.03
N VAL A 50 2.54 -1.83 1.86
CA VAL A 50 1.86 -3.11 2.15
C VAL A 50 2.48 -4.27 1.36
N GLN A 51 2.73 -4.07 0.06
CA GLN A 51 3.35 -5.11 -0.80
C GLN A 51 4.79 -5.44 -0.39
N ARG A 52 5.49 -4.50 0.26
CA ARG A 52 6.84 -4.70 0.82
C ARG A 52 6.83 -5.19 2.28
N SER A 53 5.65 -5.38 2.88
CA SER A 53 5.50 -5.66 4.32
C SER A 53 6.10 -4.58 5.22
N ASP A 54 6.24 -3.35 4.72
CA ASP A 54 6.59 -2.18 5.53
C ASP A 54 5.30 -1.60 6.11
N LEU A 55 4.85 -2.22 7.20
CA LEU A 55 3.50 -2.00 7.75
C LEU A 55 3.37 -0.67 8.49
N ASP A 56 4.43 -0.17 9.10
CA ASP A 56 4.44 1.15 9.74
C ASP A 56 4.27 2.24 8.69
N LEU A 57 5.06 2.19 7.62
CA LEU A 57 4.93 3.12 6.50
C LEU A 57 3.57 2.99 5.83
N ALA A 58 3.06 1.77 5.65
CA ALA A 58 1.74 1.55 5.09
C ALA A 58 0.65 2.21 5.94
N ALA A 59 0.68 2.01 7.26
CA ALA A 59 -0.30 2.58 8.17
C ALA A 59 -0.26 4.12 8.13
N ASP A 60 0.93 4.71 8.21
CA ASP A 60 1.11 6.16 8.15
C ASP A 60 0.56 6.77 6.86
N ARG A 61 0.88 6.16 5.72
CA ARG A 61 0.47 6.70 4.41
C ARG A 61 -1.02 6.51 4.16
N LEU A 62 -1.58 5.34 4.48
CA LEU A 62 -3.01 5.10 4.29
C LEU A 62 -3.88 5.95 5.24
N GLU A 63 -3.43 6.19 6.48
CA GLU A 63 -4.12 7.10 7.41
C GLU A 63 -4.00 8.57 6.96
N ALA A 64 -2.84 8.99 6.42
CA ALA A 64 -2.68 10.31 5.83
C ALA A 64 -3.58 10.50 4.60
N THR A 65 -3.73 9.48 3.75
CA THR A 65 -4.69 9.49 2.63
C THR A 65 -6.13 9.61 3.16
N LEU A 66 -6.50 8.85 4.18
CA LEU A 66 -7.85 8.87 4.75
C LEU A 66 -8.21 10.25 5.34
N THR A 67 -7.22 10.96 5.87
CA THR A 67 -7.39 12.33 6.38
C THR A 67 -7.73 13.33 5.27
N GLN A 68 -7.21 13.12 4.06
CA GLN A 68 -7.44 13.98 2.90
C GLN A 68 -8.72 13.59 2.15
N GLU A 69 -9.01 12.30 2.04
CA GLU A 69 -10.14 11.72 1.30
C GLU A 69 -11.02 10.88 2.25
N ALA A 70 -11.76 11.57 3.11
CA ALA A 70 -12.69 10.92 4.03
C ALA A 70 -13.92 10.37 3.27
N GLY A 71 -14.45 9.25 3.74
CA GLY A 71 -15.72 8.69 3.22
C GLY A 71 -15.58 7.61 2.15
N VAL A 72 -14.36 7.15 1.85
CA VAL A 72 -14.12 5.93 1.05
C VAL A 72 -14.01 4.73 2.01
N PRO A 73 -15.03 3.86 2.12
CA PRO A 73 -15.04 2.79 3.13
C PRO A 73 -13.88 1.81 2.97
N ASP A 74 -13.53 1.48 1.72
CA ASP A 74 -12.41 0.60 1.42
C ASP A 74 -11.06 1.16 1.87
N LEU A 75 -10.89 2.48 1.83
CA LEU A 75 -9.66 3.14 2.31
C LEU A 75 -9.59 3.09 3.84
N ALA A 76 -10.71 3.34 4.53
CA ALA A 76 -10.79 3.21 5.98
C ALA A 76 -10.44 1.78 6.43
N ASN A 77 -10.95 0.77 5.71
CA ASN A 77 -10.65 -0.63 5.97
C ASN A 77 -9.17 -0.97 5.73
N GLN A 78 -8.57 -0.46 4.65
CA GLN A 78 -7.16 -0.67 4.35
C GLN A 78 -6.24 -0.01 5.40
N ALA A 79 -6.54 1.23 5.79
CA ALA A 79 -5.79 1.94 6.83
C ALA A 79 -5.91 1.23 8.18
N PHE A 80 -7.12 0.80 8.56
CA PHE A 80 -7.35 0.01 9.77
C PHE A 80 -6.53 -1.28 9.78
N LEU A 81 -6.61 -2.10 8.72
CA LEU A 81 -5.87 -3.36 8.65
C LEU A 81 -4.36 -3.15 8.68
N ALA A 82 -3.84 -2.13 7.99
CA ALA A 82 -2.42 -1.78 8.06
C ALA A 82 -2.00 -1.42 9.50
N ALA A 83 -2.80 -0.61 10.20
CA ALA A 83 -2.54 -0.24 11.59
C ALA A 83 -2.60 -1.44 12.56
N VAL A 84 -3.51 -2.38 12.34
CA VAL A 84 -3.59 -3.64 13.12
C VAL A 84 -2.35 -4.49 12.90
N MET A 85 -1.96 -4.72 11.64
CA MET A 85 -0.80 -5.54 11.31
C MET A 85 0.51 -4.92 11.82
N ALA A 86 0.60 -3.59 11.82
CA ALA A 86 1.71 -2.84 12.42
C ALA A 86 1.67 -2.80 13.97
N GLY A 87 0.63 -3.33 14.61
CA GLY A 87 0.49 -3.31 16.07
C GLY A 87 0.28 -1.91 16.66
N ARG A 88 -0.24 -0.95 15.88
CA ARG A 88 -0.34 0.45 16.30
C ARG A 88 -1.52 0.67 17.25
N PRO A 89 -1.36 1.48 18.32
CA PRO A 89 -2.45 1.81 19.22
C PRO A 89 -3.59 2.58 18.54
N GLY A 90 -3.28 3.30 17.44
CA GLY A 90 -4.28 4.01 16.63
C GLY A 90 -5.32 3.10 15.95
N ALA A 91 -5.05 1.79 15.84
CA ALA A 91 -5.97 0.84 15.23
C ALA A 91 -7.35 0.81 15.92
N ALA A 92 -7.40 0.98 17.25
CA ALA A 92 -8.67 0.99 17.98
C ALA A 92 -9.52 2.24 17.70
N ARG A 93 -8.90 3.37 17.35
CA ARG A 93 -9.62 4.57 16.88
C ARG A 93 -10.19 4.33 15.49
N LEU A 94 -9.41 3.74 14.59
CA LEU A 94 -9.84 3.41 13.23
C LEU A 94 -10.91 2.31 13.22
N ALA A 95 -10.90 1.38 14.18
CA ALA A 95 -11.90 0.31 14.28
C ALA A 95 -13.34 0.84 14.35
N VAL A 96 -13.55 2.03 14.94
CA VAL A 96 -14.87 2.67 15.05
C VAL A 96 -15.43 3.07 13.68
N SER A 97 -14.58 3.36 12.69
CA SER A 97 -15.02 3.75 11.33
C SER A 97 -15.28 2.56 10.39
N VAL A 98 -15.07 1.33 10.85
CA VAL A 98 -15.27 0.10 10.06
C VAL A 98 -16.09 -0.95 10.82
N PRO A 99 -17.35 -0.63 11.19
CA PRO A 99 -18.17 -1.45 12.08
C PRO A 99 -18.47 -2.86 11.54
N ASP A 100 -18.54 -3.03 10.21
CA ASP A 100 -18.84 -4.32 9.57
C ASP A 100 -17.61 -5.25 9.49
N ASN A 101 -16.44 -4.82 9.97
CA ASN A 101 -15.23 -5.63 9.99
C ASN A 101 -15.13 -6.44 11.29
N ALA A 102 -15.13 -7.77 11.20
CA ALA A 102 -15.01 -8.65 12.37
C ALA A 102 -13.71 -8.44 13.18
N VAL A 103 -12.59 -8.09 12.52
CA VAL A 103 -11.32 -7.75 13.20
C VAL A 103 -11.47 -6.45 14.00
N ALA A 104 -12.22 -5.48 13.49
CA ALA A 104 -12.49 -4.23 14.20
C ALA A 104 -13.28 -4.50 15.50
N GLN A 105 -14.27 -5.37 15.45
CA GLN A 105 -15.03 -5.78 16.63
C GLN A 105 -14.13 -6.44 17.69
N LEU A 106 -13.20 -7.30 17.29
CA LEU A 106 -12.23 -7.91 18.21
C LEU A 106 -11.28 -6.88 18.84
N VAL A 107 -10.82 -5.90 18.05
CA VAL A 107 -9.96 -4.82 18.55
C VAL A 107 -10.69 -3.96 19.58
N LEU A 108 -11.96 -3.63 19.32
CA LEU A 108 -12.80 -2.86 20.25
C LEU A 108 -13.09 -3.65 21.52
N ALA A 109 -13.49 -4.91 21.42
CA ALA A 109 -13.73 -5.76 22.59
C ALA A 109 -12.47 -5.91 23.47
N ASN A 110 -11.30 -6.08 22.86
CA ASN A 110 -10.04 -6.13 23.59
C ASN A 110 -9.70 -4.79 24.26
N ARG A 111 -10.02 -3.67 23.61
CA ARG A 111 -9.87 -2.34 24.23
C ARG A 111 -10.78 -2.21 25.45
N ASP A 112 -12.05 -2.57 25.32
CA ASP A 112 -13.04 -2.42 26.40
C ASP A 112 -12.69 -3.31 27.60
N ALA A 113 -12.26 -4.55 27.35
CA ALA A 113 -11.76 -5.45 28.40
C ALA A 113 -10.55 -4.88 29.15
N ARG A 114 -9.61 -4.21 28.44
CA ARG A 114 -8.44 -3.56 29.07
C ARG A 114 -8.80 -2.31 29.88
N LEU A 115 -9.95 -1.72 29.61
CA LEU A 115 -10.48 -0.57 30.33
C LEU A 115 -11.45 -0.97 31.45
N GLU A 116 -11.64 -2.27 31.69
CA GLU A 116 -12.62 -2.81 32.65
C GLU A 116 -14.07 -2.40 32.34
N ASN A 117 -14.34 -2.10 31.06
CA ASN A 117 -15.64 -1.68 30.55
C ASN A 117 -16.40 -2.86 29.89
N TRP A 118 -16.55 -3.97 30.62
CA TRP A 118 -17.32 -5.14 30.17
C TRP A 118 -18.83 -5.00 30.39
#